data_AF-A0A7W7HVF3-F1
#
_entry.id   AF-A0A7W7HVF3-F1
#
_cell.length_a   1.000
_cell.length_b   1.000
_cell.length_c   1.000
_cell.angle_alpha   90.00
_cell.angle_beta   90.00
_cell.angle_gamma   90.00
#
_symmetry.space_group_name_H-M   'P 1'
#
loop_
_entity.id
_entity.type
_entity.pdbx_description
1 polymer ?
#
loop_
_entity_poly.entity_id
_entity_poly.type
_entity_poly.pdbx_seq_one_letter_code
_entity_poly.pdbx_strand_id
1 'polypeptide(L)'
;MRAATVVWHMLTPGDPHVNLARARTSFTAVAQRHAARTNILYEVANEPNGVSWPSIKRYAEQIIPVIRAQDPEAVVLVGARAWSSLGVSDGADETEVVDNQVNATNIVYTFHFYAASHGSG
;
A
#
# COMPACT_ATOMS: atom_id res chain seq x y z
N MET A 1 -8.77 -0.11 22.47
CA MET A 1 -8.33 0.98 21.57
C MET A 1 -8.85 0.67 20.17
N ARG A 2 -9.42 1.62 19.43
CA ARG A 2 -9.89 1.39 18.05
C ARG A 2 -8.82 1.89 17.09
N ALA A 3 -8.41 1.09 16.10
CA ALA A 3 -7.51 1.55 15.03
C ALA A 3 -8.29 2.19 13.89
N ALA A 4 -7.67 3.10 13.14
CA ALA A 4 -8.22 3.68 11.93
C ALA A 4 -7.20 3.56 10.80
N THR A 5 -7.65 3.12 9.62
CA THR A 5 -6.82 3.03 8.42
C THR A 5 -7.09 4.24 7.53
N VAL A 6 -6.02 4.96 7.18
CA VAL A 6 -6.06 5.99 6.14
C VAL A 6 -5.65 5.33 4.83
N VAL A 7 -6.59 5.27 3.89
CA VAL A 7 -6.40 4.59 2.60
C VAL A 7 -6.21 5.61 1.49
N TRP A 8 -5.07 5.54 0.79
CA TRP A 8 -4.91 6.20 -0.49
C TRP A 8 -5.58 5.34 -1.57
N HIS A 9 -6.87 5.61 -1.77
CA HIS A 9 -7.77 4.79 -2.58
C HIS A 9 -7.59 5.05 -4.09
N MET A 10 -6.41 4.73 -4.60
CA MET A 10 -6.16 4.62 -6.02
C MET A 10 -6.90 3.40 -6.60
N LEU A 11 -7.38 3.54 -7.83
CA LEU A 11 -7.96 2.45 -8.63
C LEU A 11 -7.70 2.68 -10.13
N THR A 12 -8.08 3.85 -10.64
CA THR A 12 -7.84 4.25 -12.03
C THR A 12 -7.29 5.67 -12.08
N PRO A 13 -6.11 5.90 -12.71
CA PRO A 13 -5.21 4.91 -13.30
C PRO A 13 -4.58 3.97 -12.26
N GLY A 14 -4.20 2.76 -12.70
CA GLY A 14 -3.71 1.68 -11.83
C GLY A 14 -2.25 1.79 -11.39
N ASP A 15 -1.46 2.66 -12.03
CA ASP A 15 -0.09 2.95 -11.61
C ASP A 15 -0.07 3.99 -10.46
N PRO A 16 0.37 3.61 -9.25
CA PRO A 16 0.40 4.52 -8.11
C PRO A 16 1.36 5.71 -8.32
N HIS A 17 2.34 5.61 -9.21
CA HIS A 17 3.27 6.71 -9.51
C HIS A 17 2.57 7.90 -10.17
N VAL A 18 1.44 7.71 -10.86
CA VAL A 18 0.70 8.80 -11.50
C VAL A 18 0.31 9.89 -10.50
N ASN A 19 0.00 9.50 -9.27
CA ASN A 19 -0.41 10.41 -8.21
C ASN A 19 0.65 10.58 -7.11
N LEU A 20 1.91 10.20 -7.35
CA LEU A 20 2.97 10.22 -6.33
C LEU A 20 3.10 11.56 -5.60
N ALA A 21 3.13 12.69 -6.34
CA ALA A 21 3.26 14.01 -5.72
C ALA A 21 2.06 14.37 -4.81
N ARG A 22 0.85 13.94 -5.21
CA ARG A 22 -0.38 14.13 -4.42
C ARG A 22 -0.36 13.25 -3.18
N ALA A 23 0.02 11.98 -3.33
CA ALA A 23 0.15 11.03 -2.24
C ALA A 23 1.16 11.55 -1.19
N ARG A 24 2.33 12.05 -1.60
CA ARG A 24 3.31 12.67 -0.68
C ARG A 24 2.67 13.81 0.11
N THR A 25 2.03 14.75 -0.57
CA THR A 25 1.37 15.91 0.07
C THR A 25 0.30 15.48 1.07
N SER A 26 -0.57 14.55 0.67
CA SER A 26 -1.65 14.05 1.49
C SER A 26 -1.12 13.30 2.72
N PHE A 27 -0.14 12.41 2.55
CA PHE A 27 0.43 11.65 3.66
C PHE A 27 1.22 12.52 4.64
N THR A 28 1.96 13.53 4.16
CA THR A 28 2.58 14.52 5.06
C THR A 28 1.50 15.21 5.91
N ALA A 29 0.44 15.72 5.30
CA ALA A 29 -0.61 16.45 6.02
C ALA A 29 -1.35 15.56 7.03
N VAL A 30 -1.68 14.32 6.65
CA VAL A 30 -2.37 13.36 7.53
C VAL A 30 -1.46 12.94 8.69
N ALA A 31 -0.23 12.50 8.40
CA ALA A 31 0.69 12.03 9.42
C ALA A 31 1.06 13.15 10.39
N GLN A 32 1.30 14.37 9.91
CA GLN A 32 1.56 15.53 10.76
C GLN A 32 0.34 15.86 11.65
N ARG A 33 -0.88 15.83 11.10
CA ARG A 33 -2.12 16.08 11.87
C ARG A 33 -2.38 15.01 12.93
N HIS A 34 -1.89 13.81 12.72
CA HIS A 34 -2.17 12.65 13.55
C HIS A 34 -0.96 12.10 14.31
N ALA A 35 0.19 12.78 14.31
CA ALA A 35 1.44 12.31 14.92
C ALA A 35 1.35 11.92 16.40
N ALA A 36 0.39 12.48 17.16
CA ALA A 36 0.16 12.11 18.56
C ALA A 36 -0.71 10.84 18.75
N ARG A 37 -1.18 10.22 17.66
CA ARG A 37 -2.04 9.04 17.67
C ARG A 37 -1.23 7.79 17.35
N THR A 38 -1.36 6.76 18.18
CA THR A 38 -0.66 5.47 18.03
C THR A 38 -1.51 4.40 17.33
N ASN A 39 -2.67 4.78 16.82
CA ASN A 39 -3.70 3.87 16.31
C ASN A 39 -4.04 4.11 14.83
N ILE A 40 -3.15 4.77 14.08
CA ILE A 40 -3.32 5.04 12.65
C ILE A 40 -2.49 4.04 11.84
N LEU A 41 -3.13 3.42 10.85
CA LEU A 41 -2.48 2.60 9.83
C LEU A 41 -2.55 3.35 8.50
N TYR A 42 -1.51 3.27 7.68
CA TYR A 42 -1.43 4.01 6.41
C TYR A 42 -1.37 3.03 5.23
N GLU A 43 -2.45 2.93 4.46
CA GLU A 43 -2.48 2.14 3.23
C GLU A 43 -2.12 3.02 2.03
N VAL A 44 -0.93 2.80 1.46
CA VAL A 44 -0.30 3.76 0.53
C VAL A 44 -0.70 3.56 -0.93
N ALA A 45 -1.18 2.37 -1.27
CA ALA A 45 -1.70 2.04 -2.59
C ALA A 45 -2.75 0.92 -2.44
N ASN A 46 -4.02 1.28 -2.59
CA ASN A 46 -5.17 0.39 -2.39
C ASN A 46 -5.19 -0.81 -3.36
N GLU A 47 -5.27 -0.57 -4.68
CA GLU A 47 -5.43 -1.65 -5.68
C GLU A 47 -4.57 -1.41 -6.94
N PRO A 48 -3.23 -1.47 -6.85
CA PRO A 48 -2.36 -1.35 -8.02
C PRO A 48 -2.75 -2.33 -9.13
N ASN A 49 -2.87 -1.84 -10.37
CA ASN A 49 -3.26 -2.65 -11.52
C ASN A 49 -2.56 -2.19 -12.80
N GLY A 50 -2.29 -3.13 -13.71
CA GLY A 50 -1.52 -2.86 -14.93
C GLY A 50 -0.05 -2.48 -14.69
N VAL A 51 0.48 -2.76 -13.50
CA VAL A 51 1.88 -2.47 -13.10
C VAL A 51 2.52 -3.66 -12.40
N SER A 52 3.85 -3.78 -12.52
CA SER A 52 4.60 -4.85 -11.90
C SER A 52 4.89 -4.60 -10.41
N TRP A 53 5.09 -5.67 -9.64
CA TRP A 53 5.48 -5.59 -8.23
C TRP A 53 6.71 -4.69 -7.98
N PRO A 54 7.82 -4.79 -8.75
CA PRO A 54 8.95 -3.87 -8.57
C PRO A 54 8.59 -2.38 -8.73
N SER A 55 7.59 -2.04 -9.54
CA SER A 55 7.10 -0.66 -9.65
C SER A 55 6.36 -0.20 -8.40
N ILE A 56 5.50 -1.07 -7.88
CA ILE A 56 4.74 -0.84 -6.64
C ILE A 56 5.69 -0.69 -5.45
N LYS A 57 6.67 -1.59 -5.33
CA LYS A 57 7.75 -1.50 -4.32
C LYS A 57 8.45 -0.15 -4.36
N ARG A 58 8.90 0.31 -5.54
CA ARG A 58 9.56 1.63 -5.70
C ARG A 58 8.65 2.80 -5.32
N TYR A 59 7.34 2.67 -5.50
CA TYR A 59 6.39 3.68 -5.03
C TYR A 59 6.28 3.68 -3.50
N ALA A 60 6.12 2.50 -2.89
CA ALA A 60 6.02 2.37 -1.44
C ALA A 60 7.28 2.89 -0.74
N GLU A 61 8.47 2.51 -1.21
CA GLU A 61 9.77 2.97 -0.69
C GLU A 61 9.96 4.49 -0.81
N GLN A 62 9.21 5.13 -1.70
CA GLN A 62 9.19 6.58 -1.84
C GLN A 62 8.21 7.27 -0.86
N ILE A 63 7.09 6.63 -0.53
CA ILE A 63 6.07 7.17 0.38
C ILE A 63 6.39 6.90 1.85
N ILE A 64 6.94 5.73 2.19
CA ILE A 64 7.24 5.34 3.57
C ILE A 64 8.07 6.40 4.32
N PRO A 65 9.17 6.94 3.75
CA PRO A 65 9.94 7.99 4.43
C PRO A 65 9.16 9.28 4.66
N VAL A 66 8.18 9.59 3.80
CA VAL A 66 7.34 10.79 3.94
C VAL A 66 6.41 10.67 5.15
N ILE A 67 5.81 9.50 5.35
CA ILE A 67 4.99 9.20 6.53
C ILE A 67 5.89 9.19 7.77
N ARG A 68 7.02 8.45 7.71
CA ARG A 68 7.92 8.27 8.87
C ARG A 68 8.68 9.50 9.32
N ALA A 69 8.81 10.50 8.45
CA ALA A 69 9.30 11.81 8.87
C ALA A 69 8.37 12.50 9.89
N GLN A 70 7.08 12.12 9.93
CA GLN A 70 6.08 12.66 10.85
C GLN A 70 5.64 11.64 11.92
N ASP A 71 5.66 10.36 11.58
CA ASP A 71 5.25 9.23 12.44
C ASP A 71 6.25 8.06 12.30
N PRO A 72 7.36 8.09 13.07
CA PRO A 72 8.49 7.16 12.88
C PRO A 72 8.13 5.67 13.01
N GLU A 73 7.14 5.36 13.85
CA GLU A 73 6.69 3.98 14.15
C GLU A 73 5.49 3.56 13.29
N ALA A 74 5.11 4.37 12.29
CA ALA A 74 3.97 4.09 11.44
C ALA A 74 3.99 2.68 10.83
N VAL A 75 2.88 1.96 11.03
CA VAL A 75 2.56 0.72 10.31
C VAL A 75 2.04 1.11 8.93
N VAL A 76 2.70 0.61 7.88
CA VAL A 76 2.35 0.93 6.50
C VAL A 76 1.83 -0.31 5.78
N LEU A 77 0.65 -0.17 5.20
CA LEU A 77 -0.02 -1.18 4.39
C LEU A 77 0.31 -0.92 2.92
N VAL A 78 0.76 -1.96 2.21
CA VAL A 78 1.17 -1.88 0.79
C VAL A 78 0.33 -2.87 -0.02
N GLY A 79 -0.47 -2.34 -0.94
CA GLY A 79 -1.19 -3.17 -1.92
C GLY A 79 -0.24 -3.91 -2.84
N ALA A 80 -0.65 -5.10 -3.24
CA ALA A 80 0.10 -5.96 -4.14
C ALA A 80 -0.35 -5.80 -5.59
N ARG A 81 0.37 -6.47 -6.50
CA ARG A 81 0.02 -6.52 -7.92
C ARG A 81 -1.39 -7.09 -8.12
N ALA A 82 -2.03 -6.65 -9.22
CA ALA A 82 -3.30 -7.15 -9.73
C ALA A 82 -4.48 -6.90 -8.77
N TRP A 83 -4.81 -5.62 -8.55
CA TRP A 83 -5.86 -5.17 -7.61
C TRP A 83 -5.65 -5.72 -6.20
N SER A 84 -4.39 -5.75 -5.75
CA SER A 84 -4.01 -6.32 -4.45
C SER A 84 -4.45 -7.78 -4.29
N SER A 85 -4.44 -8.58 -5.36
CA SER A 85 -4.73 -10.02 -5.29
C SER A 85 -3.49 -10.87 -5.00
N LEU A 86 -2.38 -10.27 -4.53
CA LEU A 86 -1.04 -10.90 -4.50
C LEU A 86 -0.61 -11.44 -5.88
N GLY A 87 -0.98 -10.76 -6.96
CA GLY A 87 -0.63 -11.17 -8.33
C GLY A 87 -1.54 -12.24 -8.96
N VAL A 88 -2.38 -12.92 -8.18
CA VAL A 88 -3.26 -14.01 -8.64
C VAL A 88 -4.12 -13.64 -9.87
N SER A 89 -4.73 -12.46 -9.90
CA SER A 89 -5.59 -12.05 -11.03
C SER A 89 -4.83 -11.81 -12.34
N ASP A 90 -3.50 -11.69 -12.28
CA ASP A 90 -2.60 -11.56 -13.43
C ASP A 90 -1.80 -12.86 -13.71
N GLY A 91 -2.15 -13.98 -13.08
CA GLY A 91 -1.49 -15.28 -13.27
C GLY A 91 -0.15 -15.42 -12.56
N ALA A 92 0.10 -14.61 -11.52
CA ALA A 92 1.24 -14.74 -10.62
C ALA A 92 0.77 -15.22 -9.22
N ASP A 93 1.66 -15.19 -8.24
CA ASP A 93 1.39 -15.54 -6.85
C ASP A 93 2.21 -14.65 -5.90
N GLU A 94 2.12 -14.91 -4.59
CA GLU A 94 2.76 -14.11 -3.57
C GLU A 94 4.30 -14.13 -3.62
N THR A 95 4.92 -15.02 -4.40
CA THR A 95 6.39 -15.13 -4.49
C THR A 95 7.02 -13.83 -4.99
N GLU A 96 6.32 -13.07 -5.86
CA GLU A 96 6.79 -11.75 -6.31
C GLU A 96 7.09 -10.84 -5.11
N VAL A 97 6.25 -10.87 -4.08
CA VAL A 97 6.37 -10.06 -2.87
C VAL A 97 7.37 -10.68 -1.89
N VAL A 98 7.31 -12.00 -1.68
CA VAL A 98 8.17 -12.73 -0.73
C VAL A 98 9.65 -12.61 -1.09
N ASP A 99 9.97 -12.73 -2.38
CA ASP A 99 11.35 -12.72 -2.89
C ASP A 99 11.92 -11.31 -3.08
N ASN A 100 11.07 -10.28 -3.08
CA ASN A 100 11.46 -8.89 -3.31
C ASN A 100 10.66 -7.93 -2.40
N GLN A 101 10.81 -8.12 -1.09
CA GLN A 101 10.09 -7.34 -0.09
C GLN A 101 10.46 -5.85 -0.13
N VAL A 102 9.50 -4.99 0.23
CA VAL A 102 9.74 -3.56 0.48
C VAL A 102 10.85 -3.42 1.52
N ASN A 103 11.86 -2.59 1.23
CA ASN A 103 13.00 -2.39 2.12
C ASN A 103 12.67 -1.43 3.28
N ALA A 104 11.76 -1.85 4.15
CA ALA A 104 11.36 -1.15 5.37
C ALA A 104 10.82 -2.13 6.40
N THR A 105 10.94 -1.79 7.69
CA THR A 105 10.29 -2.51 8.79
C THR A 105 8.83 -2.09 8.94
N ASN A 106 8.05 -2.79 9.77
CA ASN A 106 6.66 -2.44 10.12
C ASN A 106 5.73 -2.24 8.90
N ILE A 107 5.83 -3.19 7.96
CA ILE A 107 5.06 -3.23 6.71
C ILE A 107 4.08 -4.40 6.76
N VAL A 108 2.88 -4.18 6.24
CA VAL A 108 1.84 -5.20 6.01
C VAL A 108 1.51 -5.19 4.52
N TYR A 109 1.39 -6.35 3.89
CA TYR A 109 0.92 -6.47 2.50
C TYR A 109 -0.59 -6.74 2.49
N THR A 110 -1.36 -6.05 1.65
CA THR A 110 -2.82 -6.21 1.59
C THR A 110 -3.25 -7.20 0.52
N PHE A 111 -4.32 -7.95 0.83
CA PHE A 111 -4.96 -8.89 -0.08
C PHE A 111 -6.45 -8.57 -0.18
N HIS A 112 -6.94 -8.31 -1.39
CA HIS A 112 -8.35 -8.06 -1.67
C HIS A 112 -8.94 -9.28 -2.36
N PHE A 113 -10.09 -9.76 -1.86
CA PHE A 113 -10.86 -10.82 -2.49
C PHE A 113 -12.35 -10.52 -2.40
N TYR A 114 -13.07 -10.91 -3.45
CA TYR A 114 -14.53 -10.85 -3.50
C TYR A 114 -15.05 -12.28 -3.62
N ALA A 115 -15.71 -12.79 -2.56
CA ALA A 115 -16.08 -14.20 -2.45
C ALA A 115 -16.91 -14.72 -3.64
N ALA A 116 -17.74 -13.87 -4.25
CA ALA A 116 -18.57 -14.25 -5.39
C ALA A 116 -17.80 -14.39 -6.72
N SER A 117 -16.60 -13.81 -6.85
CA SER A 117 -15.78 -13.84 -8.07
C SER A 117 -14.43 -14.55 -7.89
N HIS A 118 -14.00 -14.78 -6.64
CA HIS A 118 -12.75 -15.47 -6.29
C HIS A 118 -13.00 -16.88 -5.72
N GLY A 119 -14.15 -17.49 -6.04
CA GLY A 119 -14.56 -18.80 -5.57
C GLY A 119 -14.35 -19.89 -6.61
N SER A 120 -13.16 -20.50 -6.65
CA SER A 120 -12.93 -21.92 -6.99
C SER A 120 -11.42 -22.20 -6.92
N GLY A 121 -10.95 -22.47 -5.71
CA GLY A 121 -9.75 -23.28 -5.47
C GLY A 121 -10.14 -24.73 -5.23
#